data_AF-A0A0F0CI43-F1
#
_entry.id   AF-A0A0F0CI43-F1
#
_cell.length_a   1.000
_cell.length_b   1.000
_cell.length_c   1.000
_cell.angle_alpha   90.00
_cell.angle_beta   90.00
_cell.angle_gamma   90.00
#
_symmetry.space_group_name_H-M   'P 1'
#
loop_
_entity.id
_entity.type
_entity.pdbx_description
1 polymer ?
#
loop_
_entity_poly.entity_id
_entity_poly.type
_entity_poly.pdbx_seq_one_letter_code
_entity_poly.pdbx_strand_id
1 'polypeptide(L)'
;MHKRLIRLCIKTGGLLGAGLFYALLCILAGHPLIPCMFHTITGLYCPGCGVSRMCLSLLSLDFQSAFQANAAVMLILPPGLIIAFQMAFRYIKSGKLQPTRAQNLVLYIMAGFLLLFGILRNLPAFAWLSP
;
A
#
# COMPACT_ATOMS: atom_id res chain seq x y z
N MET A 1 24.98 -4.81 -15.12
CA MET A 1 24.14 -5.03 -13.91
C MET A 1 24.23 -3.88 -12.91
N HIS A 2 25.44 -3.41 -12.55
CA HIS A 2 25.69 -2.33 -11.57
C HIS A 2 24.86 -1.03 -11.79
N LYS A 3 24.83 -0.49 -13.03
CA LYS A 3 24.05 0.72 -13.36
C LYS A 3 22.53 0.58 -13.19
N ARG A 4 21.99 -0.65 -13.29
CA ARG A 4 20.55 -0.93 -13.11
C ARG A 4 20.19 -1.04 -11.62
N LEU A 5 21.06 -1.67 -10.84
CA LEU A 5 20.95 -1.75 -9.39
C LEU A 5 20.96 -0.35 -8.75
N ILE A 6 21.95 0.48 -9.11
CA ILE A 6 22.05 1.86 -8.61
C ILE A 6 20.78 2.65 -8.90
N ARG A 7 20.26 2.58 -10.15
CA ARG A 7 19.02 3.28 -10.51
C ARG A 7 17.81 2.79 -9.71
N LEU A 8 17.71 1.49 -9.46
CA LEU A 8 16.63 0.95 -8.65
C LEU A 8 16.74 1.47 -7.21
N CYS A 9 17.92 1.35 -6.59
CA CYS A 9 18.18 1.81 -5.24
C CYS A 9 17.92 3.31 -5.05
N ILE A 10 18.33 4.16 -6.01
CA ILE A 10 18.07 5.59 -5.97
C ILE A 10 16.55 5.86 -6.00
N LYS A 11 15.81 5.20 -6.90
CA LYS A 11 14.36 5.41 -7.02
C LYS A 11 13.61 4.90 -5.79
N THR A 12 13.90 3.69 -5.33
CA THR A 12 13.25 3.12 -4.14
C THR A 12 13.65 3.86 -2.88
N GLY A 13 14.93 4.25 -2.76
CA GLY A 13 15.44 5.04 -1.65
C GLY A 13 14.82 6.42 -1.59
N GLY A 14 14.69 7.11 -2.73
CA GLY A 14 13.99 8.40 -2.81
C GLY A 14 12.53 8.30 -2.41
N LEU A 15 11.81 7.26 -2.89
CA LEU A 15 10.40 7.04 -2.53
C LEU A 15 10.24 6.74 -1.03
N LEU A 16 11.08 5.87 -0.47
CA LEU A 16 11.08 5.55 0.95
C LEU A 16 11.43 6.78 1.79
N GLY A 17 12.42 7.57 1.39
CA GLY A 17 12.81 8.80 2.07
C GLY A 17 11.68 9.83 2.10
N ALA A 18 10.99 10.04 0.98
CA ALA A 18 9.82 10.90 0.92
C ALA A 18 8.67 10.38 1.81
N GLY A 19 8.44 9.06 1.82
CA GLY A 19 7.44 8.43 2.67
C GLY A 19 7.74 8.57 4.16
N LEU A 20 9.00 8.35 4.57
CA LEU A 20 9.45 8.53 5.95
C LEU A 20 9.40 9.99 6.39
N PHE A 21 9.76 10.92 5.50
CA PHE A 21 9.65 12.35 5.77
C PHE A 21 8.18 12.75 5.99
N TYR A 22 7.27 12.29 5.14
CA TYR A 22 5.83 12.51 5.34
C TYR A 22 5.31 11.86 6.63
N ALA A 23 5.77 10.65 6.96
CA ALA A 23 5.42 9.98 8.21
C ALA A 23 5.88 10.79 9.43
N LEU A 24 7.11 11.32 9.40
CA LEU A 24 7.63 12.20 10.45
C LEU A 24 6.74 13.44 10.61
N LEU A 25 6.35 14.09 9.51
CA LEU A 25 5.44 15.23 9.57
C LEU A 25 4.09 14.84 10.19
N CYS A 26 3.53 13.68 9.85
CA CYS A 26 2.28 13.20 10.44
C CYS A 26 2.41 12.88 11.93
N ILE A 27 3.55 12.31 12.36
CA ILE A 27 3.83 12.02 13.77
C ILE A 27 3.94 13.34 14.56
N LEU A 28 4.64 14.33 14.02
CA LEU A 28 4.77 15.65 14.64
C LEU A 28 3.43 16.41 14.70
N ALA A 29 2.58 16.26 13.68
CA ALA A 29 1.25 16.86 13.64
C ALA A 29 0.21 16.11 14.49
N GLY A 30 0.47 14.85 14.86
CA GLY A 30 -0.47 13.99 15.59
C GLY A 30 -1.62 13.42 14.73
N HIS A 31 -1.69 13.76 13.44
CA HIS A 31 -2.71 13.25 12.52
C HIS A 31 -2.18 13.22 11.06
N PRO A 32 -2.79 12.41 10.16
CA PRO A 32 -2.48 12.49 8.74
C PRO A 32 -2.76 13.89 8.18
N LEU A 33 -1.80 14.45 7.45
CA LEU A 33 -1.91 15.81 6.89
C LEU A 33 -2.72 15.85 5.59
N ILE A 34 -2.70 14.78 4.80
CA ILE A 34 -3.39 14.72 3.50
C ILE A 34 -4.68 13.91 3.67
N PRO A 35 -5.87 14.55 3.63
CA PRO A 35 -7.13 13.83 3.66
C PRO A 35 -7.39 13.10 2.33
N CYS A 36 -8.23 12.06 2.39
CA CYS A 36 -8.63 11.33 1.18
C CYS A 36 -9.64 12.16 0.37
N MET A 37 -9.18 12.75 -0.74
CA MET A 37 -10.01 13.56 -1.64
C MET A 37 -11.27 12.82 -2.12
N PHE A 38 -11.16 11.51 -2.37
CA PHE A 38 -12.30 10.70 -2.80
C PHE A 38 -13.42 10.70 -1.75
N HIS A 39 -13.07 10.49 -0.48
CA HIS A 39 -14.03 10.51 0.62
C HIS A 39 -14.56 11.92 0.87
N THR A 40 -13.71 12.94 0.79
CA THR A 40 -14.15 14.34 0.94
C THR A 40 -15.19 14.75 -0.11
N ILE A 41 -15.06 14.27 -1.35
CA ILE A 41 -15.97 14.62 -2.46
C ILE A 41 -17.22 13.73 -2.48
N THR A 42 -17.07 12.42 -2.26
CA THR A 42 -18.17 11.45 -2.47
C THR A 42 -18.84 10.99 -1.18
N GLY A 43 -18.21 11.20 -0.02
CA GLY A 43 -18.60 10.59 1.26
C GLY A 43 -18.29 9.09 1.35
N LEU A 44 -17.84 8.44 0.27
CA LEU A 44 -17.56 7.01 0.23
C LEU A 44 -16.10 6.70 0.56
N TYR A 45 -15.84 5.55 1.17
CA TYR A 45 -14.49 5.06 1.45
C TYR A 45 -13.96 4.23 0.26
N CYS A 46 -12.86 4.67 -0.35
CA CYS A 46 -12.16 3.86 -1.35
C CYS A 46 -11.34 2.73 -0.67
N PRO A 47 -10.89 1.71 -1.42
CA PRO A 47 -10.11 0.62 -0.82
C PRO A 47 -8.77 1.08 -0.24
N GLY A 48 -8.25 2.22 -0.69
CA GLY A 48 -7.04 2.86 -0.16
C GLY A 48 -7.26 3.78 1.05
N CYS A 49 -8.52 4.06 1.44
CA CYS A 49 -8.78 4.87 2.63
C CYS A 49 -8.19 4.19 3.87
N GLY A 50 -7.44 4.95 4.68
CA GLY A 50 -6.79 4.48 5.90
C GLY A 50 -5.35 3.97 5.73
N VAL A 51 -4.81 3.87 4.50
CA VAL A 51 -3.44 3.36 4.28
C VAL A 51 -2.38 4.21 4.99
N SER A 52 -2.50 5.53 4.99
CA SER A 52 -1.55 6.40 5.71
C SER A 52 -1.57 6.12 7.22
N ARG A 53 -2.76 5.91 7.80
CA ARG A 53 -2.91 5.54 9.22
C ARG A 53 -2.33 4.16 9.50
N MET A 54 -2.60 3.19 8.62
CA MET A 54 -2.01 1.84 8.68
C MET A 54 -0.47 1.91 8.69
N CYS A 55 0.14 2.68 7.79
CA CYS A 55 1.59 2.84 7.73
C CYS A 55 2.17 3.47 9.00
N LEU A 56 1.49 4.47 9.57
CA LEU A 56 1.92 5.10 10.83
C LEU A 56 1.82 4.11 12.01
N SER A 57 0.73 3.34 12.11
CA SER A 57 0.60 2.30 13.13
C SER A 57 1.66 1.21 13.00
N LEU A 58 2.00 0.80 11.77
CA LEU A 58 3.10 -0.14 11.52
C LEU A 58 4.46 0.42 11.96
N LEU A 59 4.72 1.71 11.75
CA LEU A 59 5.94 2.37 12.24
C LEU A 59 5.99 2.41 13.77
N SER A 60 4.85 2.53 14.43
CA SER A 60 4.71 2.44 15.89
C SER A 60 4.65 1.00 16.43
N LEU A 61 4.82 -0.02 15.56
CA LEU A 61 4.71 -1.45 15.89
C LEU A 61 3.33 -1.87 16.43
N ASP A 62 2.29 -1.10 16.16
CA ASP A 62 0.91 -1.39 16.52
C ASP A 62 0.18 -2.08 15.35
N PHE A 63 0.26 -3.41 15.32
CA PHE A 63 -0.37 -4.22 14.29
C PHE A 63 -1.90 -4.23 14.39
N GLN A 64 -2.46 -4.05 15.58
CA GLN A 64 -3.91 -4.08 15.78
C GLN A 64 -4.54 -2.83 15.16
N SER A 65 -3.99 -1.66 15.47
CA SER A 65 -4.44 -0.40 14.87
C SER A 65 -4.16 -0.36 13.36
N ALA A 66 -3.04 -0.96 12.91
CA ALA A 66 -2.76 -1.07 11.49
C ALA A 66 -3.83 -1.89 10.75
N PHE A 67 -4.24 -3.03 11.31
CA PHE A 67 -5.26 -3.89 10.72
C PHE A 67 -6.63 -3.21 10.67
N GLN A 68 -7.01 -2.51 11.74
CA GLN A 68 -8.26 -1.75 11.77
C GLN A 68 -8.25 -0.60 10.75
N ALA A 69 -7.11 0.09 10.59
CA ALA A 69 -6.98 1.17 9.63
C ALA A 69 -7.14 0.70 8.17
N ASN A 70 -6.58 -0.46 7.80
CA ASN A 70 -6.83 -1.07 6.48
C ASN A 70 -6.49 -2.57 6.43
N ALA A 71 -7.46 -3.41 6.81
CA ALA A 71 -7.30 -4.87 6.81
C ALA A 71 -6.96 -5.44 5.43
N ALA A 72 -7.58 -4.93 4.36
CA ALA A 72 -7.37 -5.46 3.02
C ALA A 72 -5.95 -5.24 2.53
N VAL A 73 -5.42 -4.02 2.67
CA VAL A 73 -4.04 -3.71 2.27
C VAL A 73 -3.05 -4.51 3.12
N MET A 74 -3.32 -4.66 4.43
CA MET A 74 -2.48 -5.45 5.31
C MET A 74 -2.41 -6.93 4.89
N LEU A 75 -3.51 -7.51 4.43
CA LEU A 75 -3.57 -8.91 3.95
C LEU A 75 -2.85 -9.11 2.60
N ILE A 76 -2.95 -8.15 1.68
CA ILE A 76 -2.30 -8.26 0.37
C ILE A 76 -0.84 -7.78 0.38
N LEU A 77 -0.38 -7.13 1.46
CA LEU A 77 0.97 -6.60 1.58
C LEU A 77 2.04 -7.69 1.42
N PRO A 78 1.98 -8.85 2.11
CA PRO A 78 2.98 -9.91 1.94
C PRO A 78 3.11 -10.44 0.50
N PRO A 79 2.05 -10.89 -0.20
CA PRO A 79 2.18 -11.34 -1.58
C PRO A 79 2.62 -10.21 -2.52
N GLY A 80 2.17 -8.97 -2.28
CA GLY A 80 2.61 -7.80 -3.04
C GLY A 80 4.11 -7.55 -2.93
N LEU A 81 4.67 -7.63 -1.71
CA LEU A 81 6.12 -7.48 -1.46
C LEU A 81 6.93 -8.60 -2.13
N ILE A 82 6.45 -9.83 -2.08
CA ILE A 82 7.10 -10.97 -2.74
C ILE A 82 7.18 -10.75 -4.26
N ILE A 83 6.07 -10.35 -4.88
CA ILE A 83 6.03 -10.08 -6.33
C ILE A 83 6.96 -8.91 -6.68
N ALA A 84 6.92 -7.83 -5.90
CA ALA A 84 7.79 -6.67 -6.10
C ALA A 84 9.28 -7.05 -6.01
N PHE A 85 9.66 -7.86 -5.03
CA PHE A 85 11.03 -8.36 -4.88
C PHE A 85 11.46 -9.24 -6.06
N GLN A 86 10.62 -10.19 -6.48
CA GLN A 86 10.89 -11.05 -7.64
C GLN A 86 11.02 -10.25 -8.95
N MET A 87 10.23 -9.18 -9.11
CA MET A 87 10.32 -8.27 -10.24
C MET A 87 11.60 -7.42 -10.20
N ALA A 88 11.94 -6.87 -9.04
CA ALA A 88 13.19 -6.15 -8.83
C ALA A 88 14.43 -7.01 -9.15
N PHE A 89 14.45 -8.24 -8.66
CA PHE A 89 15.55 -9.19 -8.91
C PHE A 89 15.68 -9.49 -10.42
N ARG A 90 14.57 -9.76 -11.11
CA ARG A 90 14.57 -9.99 -12.57
C ARG A 90 14.98 -8.77 -13.35
N TYR A 91 14.61 -7.56 -12.92
CA TYR A 91 15.04 -6.32 -13.55
C TYR A 91 16.56 -6.13 -13.46
N ILE A 92 17.16 -6.43 -12.30
CA ILE A 92 18.61 -6.33 -12.12
C ILE A 92 19.34 -7.32 -13.04
N LYS A 93 18.84 -8.57 -13.14
CA LYS A 93 19.45 -9.65 -13.93
C LYS A 93 19.24 -9.50 -15.45
N SER A 94 18.00 -9.24 -15.87
CA SER A 94 17.59 -9.31 -17.29
C SER A 94 17.20 -7.95 -17.89
N GLY A 95 16.94 -6.92 -17.06
CA GLY A 95 16.44 -5.62 -17.50
C GLY A 95 14.94 -5.59 -17.80
N LYS A 96 14.24 -6.72 -17.69
CA LYS A 96 12.79 -6.80 -17.90
C LYS A 96 12.05 -6.59 -16.60
N LEU A 97 11.08 -5.68 -16.60
CA LEU A 97 10.20 -5.37 -15.45
C LEU A 97 8.81 -6.02 -15.58
N GLN A 98 8.62 -6.94 -16.52
CA GLN A 98 7.30 -7.51 -16.81
C GLN A 98 6.94 -8.63 -15.81
N PRO A 99 5.71 -8.63 -15.25
CA PRO A 99 5.23 -9.74 -14.44
C PRO A 99 5.10 -11.01 -15.29
N THR A 100 5.23 -12.18 -14.64
CA THR A 100 4.87 -13.45 -15.29
C THR A 100 3.35 -13.61 -15.37
N ARG A 101 2.85 -14.58 -16.15
CA ARG A 101 1.41 -14.90 -16.18
C ARG A 101 0.84 -15.22 -14.79
N ALA A 102 1.58 -16.00 -13.99
CA ALA A 102 1.20 -16.32 -12.62
C ALA A 102 1.15 -15.07 -11.73
N GLN A 103 2.13 -14.17 -11.84
CA GLN A 103 2.12 -12.93 -11.08
C GLN A 103 0.99 -12.00 -11.50
N ASN A 104 0.69 -11.90 -12.80
CA ASN A 104 -0.47 -11.15 -13.29
C ASN A 104 -1.77 -11.70 -12.72
N LEU A 105 -1.93 -13.04 -12.65
CA LEU A 105 -3.10 -13.65 -12.02
C LEU A 105 -3.23 -13.23 -10.55
N VAL A 106 -2.13 -13.29 -9.77
CA VAL A 106 -2.16 -12.83 -8.37
C VAL A 106 -2.49 -11.35 -8.26
N LEU A 107 -1.92 -10.50 -9.12
CA LEU A 107 -2.22 -9.06 -9.14
C LEU A 107 -3.69 -8.78 -9.47
N TYR A 108 -4.30 -9.53 -10.40
CA TYR A 108 -5.72 -9.42 -10.71
C TYR A 108 -6.61 -9.89 -9.55
N ILE A 109 -6.23 -10.97 -8.86
CA ILE A 109 -6.94 -11.43 -7.65
C ILE A 109 -6.86 -10.36 -6.56
N MET A 110 -5.68 -9.78 -6.32
CA MET A 110 -5.50 -8.69 -5.35
C MET A 110 -6.35 -7.46 -5.72
N ALA A 111 -6.39 -7.09 -7.01
CA ALA A 111 -7.20 -5.97 -7.48
C ALA A 111 -8.70 -6.25 -7.27
N GLY A 112 -9.19 -7.44 -7.62
CA GLY A 112 -10.56 -7.85 -7.39
C GLY A 112 -10.93 -7.85 -5.90
N PHE A 113 -10.03 -8.34 -5.05
CA PHE A 113 -10.20 -8.31 -3.59
C PHE A 113 -10.30 -6.89 -3.05
N LEU A 114 -9.44 -5.97 -3.49
CA LEU A 114 -9.53 -4.55 -3.11
C LEU A 114 -10.85 -3.92 -3.55
N LEU A 115 -11.33 -4.20 -4.76
CA LEU A 115 -12.61 -3.69 -5.23
C LEU A 115 -13.77 -4.22 -4.39
N LEU A 116 -13.78 -5.52 -4.12
CA LEU A 116 -14.78 -6.14 -3.25
C LEU A 116 -14.76 -5.51 -1.85
N PHE A 117 -13.59 -5.34 -1.25
CA PHE A 117 -13.43 -4.69 0.05
C PHE A 117 -13.92 -3.23 0.02
N GLY A 118 -13.61 -2.49 -1.05
CA GLY A 118 -14.10 -1.14 -1.26
C GLY A 118 -15.63 -1.08 -1.30
N ILE A 119 -16.29 -2.06 -1.93
CA ILE A 119 -17.76 -2.12 -1.94
C ILE A 119 -18.28 -2.48 -0.54
N LEU A 120 -17.77 -3.56 0.05
CA LEU A 120 -18.24 -4.08 1.33
C LEU A 120 -18.15 -3.02 2.44
N ARG A 121 -17.06 -2.26 2.53
CA ARG A 121 -16.87 -1.27 3.61
C ARG A 121 -17.80 -0.05 3.54
N ASN A 122 -18.52 0.14 2.45
CA ASN A 122 -19.53 1.19 2.32
C ASN A 122 -20.96 0.67 2.60
N LEU A 123 -21.13 -0.63 2.89
CA LEU A 123 -22.42 -1.21 3.26
C LEU A 123 -22.66 -1.12 4.78
N PRO A 124 -23.89 -0.86 5.23
CA PRO A 124 -24.20 -0.69 6.65
C PRO A 124 -23.91 -1.94 7.49
N ALA A 125 -24.08 -3.14 6.93
CA ALA A 125 -23.74 -4.41 7.60
C ALA A 125 -22.23 -4.57 7.90
N PHE A 126 -21.39 -3.78 7.24
CA PHE A 126 -19.93 -3.88 7.27
C PHE A 126 -19.28 -2.55 7.68
N ALA A 127 -20.02 -1.67 8.37
CA ALA A 127 -19.52 -0.38 8.83
C ALA A 127 -18.28 -0.49 9.73
N TRP A 128 -18.09 -1.63 10.40
CA TRP A 128 -16.89 -1.94 11.19
C TRP A 128 -15.59 -2.07 10.37
N LEU A 129 -15.67 -2.15 9.03
CA LEU A 129 -14.53 -2.12 8.11
C LEU A 129 -14.12 -0.70 7.67
N SER A 130 -14.88 0.31 8.09
CA SER A 130 -14.55 1.72 7.85
C SER A 130 -13.38 2.15 8.76
N PRO A 131 -12.45 2.99 8.26
CA PRO A 131 -11.21 3.32 8.95
C PRO A 131 -11.33 4.44 9.99
#